data_AF-A0A183IL05-F1
#
_entry.id   AF-A0A183IL05-F1
#
_cell.length_a   1.000
_cell.length_b   1.000
_cell.length_c   1.000
_cell.angle_alpha   90.00
_cell.angle_beta   90.00
_cell.angle_gamma   90.00
#
_symmetry.space_group_name_H-M   'P 1'
#
loop_
_entity.id
_entity.type
_entity.pdbx_description
1 polymer ?
#
loop_
_entity_poly.entity_id
_entity_poly.type
_entity_poly.pdbx_seq_one_letter_code
_entity_poly.pdbx_strand_id
1 'polypeptide(L)'
;MICFTGEANEMSSTAGQVIKCKAAVAWEPGKPLSIEEIEVAPPQAHEVRIKVVATGVCHTDAFSLSGDDPSGVFPVILGHEGAGIIESVGKGVTGLKPGDHVLPLYIPQCYECKFCKSPKSNLCSKISRVMMIYQHRDTQGKGLMPDGTSRFFCKGKSLFHFMGCSTFSEYTVVADISVAKVDDKATLNRICLLGCGIPTGYGAVMNAAKVEPGTNVAVWGLGCVGLAVVMGAKEAGAARVIGIDTNPTKFLTGVDFCMVSVIMFWWVMWLQICRMKLKSYQTCPIKLNELHSMLSLCRAFPRFE
;
A
#
# COMPACT_ATOMS: atom_id res chain seq x y z
N MET A 1 0.75 -0.12 -12.37
CA MET A 1 2.06 -0.32 -11.72
C MET A 1 3.08 0.47 -12.50
N ILE A 2 3.90 1.27 -11.82
CA ILE A 2 5.02 2.00 -12.40
C ILE A 2 6.29 1.26 -11.99
N CYS A 3 7.14 0.89 -12.95
CA CYS A 3 8.44 0.26 -12.70
C CYS A 3 9.54 1.20 -13.17
N PHE A 4 10.54 1.44 -12.32
CA PHE A 4 11.70 2.26 -12.67
C PHE A 4 12.83 1.35 -13.16
N THR A 5 13.25 1.53 -14.41
CA THR A 5 14.31 0.72 -15.05
C THR A 5 15.66 1.41 -14.83
N GLY A 6 16.27 1.21 -13.66
CA GLY A 6 17.63 1.70 -13.38
C GLY A 6 18.47 0.62 -12.73
N GLU A 7 19.70 0.41 -13.23
CA GLU A 7 20.64 -0.58 -12.69
C GLU A 7 20.93 -0.31 -11.20
N ALA A 8 21.03 -1.37 -10.39
CA ALA A 8 21.22 -1.30 -8.94
C ALA A 8 22.68 -0.99 -8.51
N ASN A 9 23.62 -0.84 -9.44
CA ASN A 9 25.05 -0.92 -9.14
C ASN A 9 25.75 0.40 -8.74
N GLU A 10 25.07 1.55 -8.71
CA GLU A 10 25.68 2.84 -8.31
C GLU A 10 25.12 3.42 -6.99
N MET A 11 24.74 2.59 -6.02
CA MET A 11 24.08 3.09 -4.79
C MET A 11 25.02 3.80 -3.80
N SER A 12 26.35 3.64 -3.86
CA SER A 12 27.25 4.23 -2.86
C SER A 12 27.68 5.67 -3.14
N SER A 13 27.38 6.24 -4.32
CA SER A 13 27.94 7.52 -4.75
C SER A 13 27.13 8.76 -4.32
N THR A 14 25.88 8.58 -3.86
CA THR A 14 24.95 9.70 -3.62
C THR A 14 24.59 9.96 -2.15
N ALA A 15 25.14 9.17 -1.23
CA ALA A 15 24.89 9.31 0.21
C ALA A 15 25.29 10.70 0.73
N GLY A 16 24.40 11.34 1.48
CA GLY A 16 24.61 12.69 2.03
C GLY A 16 24.48 13.83 1.02
N GLN A 17 24.21 13.54 -0.26
CA GLN A 17 24.03 14.53 -1.31
C GLN A 17 22.55 14.67 -1.71
N VAL A 18 22.19 15.81 -2.31
CA VAL A 18 20.89 15.96 -2.98
C VAL A 18 20.89 15.13 -4.26
N ILE A 19 19.83 14.34 -4.48
CA ILE A 19 19.63 13.58 -5.72
C ILE A 19 18.68 14.36 -6.62
N LYS A 20 19.03 14.51 -7.90
CA LYS A 20 18.08 14.92 -8.94
C LYS A 20 17.51 13.68 -9.61
N CYS A 21 16.20 13.55 -9.63
CA CYS A 21 15.53 12.39 -10.22
C CYS A 21 14.14 12.72 -10.75
N LYS A 22 13.53 11.81 -11.49
CA LYS A 22 12.16 11.98 -12.00
C LYS A 22 11.12 11.65 -10.94
N ALA A 23 10.06 12.43 -10.93
CA ALA A 23 8.86 12.15 -10.15
C ALA A 23 7.59 12.58 -10.90
N ALA A 24 6.46 11.95 -10.56
CA ALA A 24 5.14 12.38 -11.00
C ALA A 24 4.55 13.34 -9.95
N VAL A 25 4.59 14.64 -10.25
CA VAL A 25 4.16 15.72 -9.35
C VAL A 25 2.70 16.07 -9.62
N ALA A 26 1.87 16.04 -8.58
CA ALA A 26 0.53 16.60 -8.60
C ALA A 26 0.60 18.07 -8.17
N TRP A 27 0.51 18.99 -9.14
CA TRP A 27 0.58 20.42 -8.86
C TRP A 27 -0.71 20.99 -8.26
N GLU A 28 -1.86 20.48 -8.72
CA GLU A 28 -3.20 20.97 -8.38
C GLU A 28 -4.20 19.79 -8.36
N PRO A 29 -5.29 19.89 -7.59
CA PRO A 29 -6.36 18.88 -7.60
C PRO A 29 -7.02 18.78 -8.98
N GLY A 30 -7.37 17.55 -9.37
CA GLY A 30 -8.05 17.21 -10.62
C GLY A 30 -7.21 17.38 -11.88
N LYS A 31 -5.93 17.79 -11.77
CA LYS A 31 -5.02 17.94 -12.92
C LYS A 31 -4.20 16.66 -13.14
N PRO A 32 -3.81 16.36 -14.39
CA PRO A 32 -2.87 15.28 -14.67
C PRO A 32 -1.55 15.46 -13.90
N LEU A 33 -0.92 14.36 -13.52
CA LEU A 33 0.41 14.37 -12.94
C LEU A 33 1.43 14.87 -13.98
N SER A 34 2.35 15.74 -13.56
CA SER A 34 3.47 16.19 -14.39
C SER A 34 4.70 15.36 -14.08
N ILE A 35 5.37 14.81 -15.10
CA ILE A 35 6.68 14.16 -14.93
C ILE A 35 7.75 15.25 -14.91
N GLU A 36 8.31 15.50 -13.74
CA GLU A 36 9.28 16.57 -13.49
C GLU A 36 10.61 16.00 -12.99
N GLU A 37 11.70 16.71 -13.24
CA GLU A 37 12.93 16.53 -12.46
C GLU A 37 12.76 17.26 -11.12
N ILE A 38 12.99 16.53 -10.03
CA ILE A 38 12.90 17.04 -8.66
C ILE A 38 14.24 16.89 -7.95
N GLU A 39 14.42 17.62 -6.86
CA GLU A 39 15.51 17.49 -5.92
C GLU A 39 15.03 16.75 -4.67
N VAL A 40 15.70 15.64 -4.33
CA VAL A 40 15.47 14.82 -3.15
C VAL A 40 16.62 15.01 -2.17
N ALA A 41 16.33 15.66 -1.04
CA ALA A 41 17.31 15.88 0.02
C ALA A 41 17.82 14.55 0.62
N PRO A 42 19.05 14.52 1.19
CA PRO A 42 19.52 13.35 1.94
C PRO A 42 18.66 13.10 3.18
N PRO A 43 18.61 11.84 3.68
CA PRO A 43 17.87 11.53 4.89
C PRO A 43 18.50 12.18 6.12
N GLN A 44 17.67 12.76 6.99
CA GLN A 44 18.07 13.26 8.31
C GLN A 44 18.02 12.16 9.38
N ALA A 45 18.20 12.53 10.65
CA ALA A 45 18.14 11.56 11.75
C ALA A 45 16.80 10.80 11.75
N HIS A 46 16.86 9.48 11.93
CA HIS A 46 15.70 8.58 11.89
C HIS A 46 14.94 8.55 10.55
N GLU A 47 15.64 8.84 9.44
CA GLU A 47 15.08 8.77 8.09
C GLU A 47 15.89 7.84 7.19
N VAL A 48 15.22 7.33 6.17
CA VAL A 48 15.76 6.41 5.18
C VAL A 48 15.43 6.94 3.79
N ARG A 49 16.41 6.97 2.89
CA ARG A 49 16.18 7.26 1.48
C ARG A 49 16.17 5.97 0.67
N ILE A 50 15.12 5.79 -0.12
CA ILE A 50 14.81 4.56 -0.85
C ILE A 50 14.83 4.87 -2.34
N LYS A 51 15.59 4.08 -3.10
CA LYS A 51 15.45 3.98 -4.56
C LYS A 51 14.22 3.11 -4.85
N VAL A 52 13.16 3.72 -5.37
CA VAL A 52 11.92 3.02 -5.67
C VAL A 52 12.12 2.19 -6.94
N VAL A 53 11.82 0.90 -6.86
CA VAL A 53 11.93 -0.03 -8.01
C VAL A 53 10.57 -0.19 -8.67
N ALA A 54 9.51 -0.31 -7.88
CA ALA A 54 8.15 -0.42 -8.38
C ALA A 54 7.14 0.21 -7.43
N THR A 55 6.03 0.70 -7.98
CA THR A 55 4.90 1.19 -7.20
C THR A 55 3.56 0.79 -7.83
N GLY A 56 2.63 0.36 -6.98
CA GLY A 56 1.21 0.20 -7.32
C GLY A 56 0.55 1.56 -7.57
N VAL A 57 -0.60 1.55 -8.27
CA VAL A 57 -1.48 2.72 -8.40
C VAL A 57 -2.80 2.30 -7.78
N CYS A 58 -3.17 2.94 -6.69
CA CYS A 58 -4.33 2.57 -5.89
C CYS A 58 -5.41 3.65 -6.00
N HIS A 59 -6.65 3.27 -5.69
CA HIS A 59 -7.78 4.19 -5.72
C HIS A 59 -7.60 5.36 -4.75
N THR A 60 -6.91 5.15 -3.62
CA THR A 60 -6.57 6.22 -2.67
C THR A 60 -5.74 7.33 -3.34
N ASP A 61 -4.77 6.98 -4.20
CA ASP A 61 -3.97 7.98 -4.91
C ASP A 61 -4.85 8.81 -5.86
N ALA A 62 -5.78 8.16 -6.57
CA ALA A 62 -6.72 8.83 -7.48
C ALA A 62 -7.74 9.71 -6.73
N PHE A 63 -8.22 9.26 -5.57
CA PHE A 63 -9.14 10.00 -4.71
C PHE A 63 -8.47 11.25 -4.12
N SER A 64 -7.23 11.16 -3.67
CA SER A 64 -6.48 12.34 -3.24
C SER A 64 -6.19 13.27 -4.41
N LEU A 65 -5.88 12.75 -5.60
CA LEU A 65 -5.66 13.56 -6.80
C LEU A 65 -6.93 14.30 -7.25
N SER A 66 -8.14 13.74 -7.08
CA SER A 66 -9.38 14.39 -7.55
C SER A 66 -9.68 15.69 -6.79
N GLY A 67 -9.14 15.85 -5.58
CA GLY A 67 -9.45 16.96 -4.68
C GLY A 67 -10.65 16.69 -3.77
N ASP A 68 -11.29 15.53 -3.89
CA ASP A 68 -12.42 15.14 -3.02
C ASP A 68 -11.96 14.68 -1.64
N ASP A 69 -10.68 14.35 -1.49
CA ASP A 69 -10.07 14.03 -0.21
C ASP A 69 -9.93 15.31 0.64
N PRO A 70 -10.67 15.46 1.76
CA PRO A 70 -10.51 16.60 2.67
C PRO A 70 -9.12 16.65 3.31
N SER A 71 -8.34 15.57 3.16
CA SER A 71 -6.98 15.40 3.60
C SER A 71 -5.92 15.88 2.60
N GLY A 72 -6.31 16.13 1.35
CA GLY A 72 -5.41 16.44 0.25
C GLY A 72 -4.65 17.75 0.45
N VAL A 73 -3.36 17.73 0.14
CA VAL A 73 -2.48 18.89 0.11
C VAL A 73 -1.71 18.91 -1.19
N PHE A 74 -1.46 20.09 -1.76
CA PHE A 74 -0.79 20.28 -3.05
C PHE A 74 0.19 21.46 -2.95
N PRO A 75 1.31 21.46 -3.70
CA PRO A 75 1.74 20.42 -4.65
C PRO A 75 2.36 19.21 -3.93
N VAL A 76 2.16 17.99 -4.44
CA VAL A 76 2.48 16.73 -3.73
C VAL A 76 3.01 15.67 -4.68
N ILE A 77 3.86 14.76 -4.16
CA ILE A 77 4.21 13.50 -4.82
C ILE A 77 3.37 12.39 -4.19
N LEU A 78 2.45 11.82 -4.95
CA LEU A 78 1.55 10.73 -4.51
C LEU A 78 2.26 9.37 -4.46
N GLY A 79 1.49 8.30 -4.25
CA GLY A 79 1.97 6.93 -4.21
C GLY A 79 2.29 6.46 -2.79
N HIS A 80 1.69 5.33 -2.43
CA HIS A 80 1.88 4.69 -1.11
C HIS A 80 2.07 3.17 -1.19
N GLU A 81 2.12 2.60 -2.40
CA GLU A 81 2.28 1.15 -2.65
C GLU A 81 3.64 0.86 -3.29
N GLY A 82 4.73 1.27 -2.65
CA GLY A 82 6.10 1.14 -3.20
C GLY A 82 6.84 -0.10 -2.73
N ALA A 83 7.82 -0.53 -3.54
CA ALA A 83 8.91 -1.40 -3.13
C ALA A 83 10.22 -0.86 -3.71
N GLY A 84 11.29 -0.95 -2.92
CA GLY A 84 12.57 -0.37 -3.32
C GLY A 84 13.74 -0.93 -2.54
N ILE A 85 14.87 -0.29 -2.75
CA ILE A 85 16.15 -0.62 -2.11
C ILE A 85 16.63 0.60 -1.36
N ILE A 86 17.09 0.43 -0.12
CA ILE A 86 17.66 1.54 0.64
C ILE A 86 18.92 2.03 -0.07
N GLU A 87 18.96 3.32 -0.40
CA GLU A 87 20.17 3.98 -0.92
C GLU A 87 21.02 4.50 0.23
N SER A 88 20.43 5.24 1.19
CA SER A 88 21.13 5.75 2.37
C SER A 88 20.23 5.84 3.59
N VAL A 89 20.85 5.85 4.77
CA VAL A 89 20.19 5.97 6.07
C VAL A 89 20.76 7.17 6.81
N GLY A 90 19.92 7.87 7.56
CA GLY A 90 20.35 8.95 8.42
C GLY A 90 20.81 8.49 9.80
N LYS A 91 21.25 9.46 10.60
CA LYS A 91 21.76 9.21 11.97
C LYS A 91 20.68 8.55 12.84
N GLY A 92 21.06 7.53 13.63
CA GLY A 92 20.16 6.92 14.61
C GLY A 92 19.23 5.84 14.04
N VAL A 93 19.23 5.61 12.73
CA VAL A 93 18.56 4.45 12.13
C VAL A 93 19.27 3.17 12.57
N THR A 94 18.52 2.19 13.05
CA THR A 94 19.02 0.88 13.46
C THR A 94 18.24 -0.23 12.75
N GLY A 95 18.88 -1.38 12.51
CA GLY A 95 18.23 -2.54 11.85
C GLY A 95 18.02 -2.43 10.33
N LEU A 96 18.31 -1.27 9.74
CA LEU A 96 18.24 -1.00 8.29
C LEU A 96 19.60 -0.49 7.80
N LYS A 97 19.99 -0.87 6.58
CA LYS A 97 21.24 -0.41 5.94
C LYS A 97 21.08 -0.25 4.42
N PRO A 98 21.96 0.53 3.77
CA PRO A 98 22.03 0.56 2.31
C PRO A 98 22.06 -0.84 1.68
N GLY A 99 21.32 -1.01 0.58
CA GLY A 99 21.15 -2.27 -0.12
C GLY A 99 20.03 -3.17 0.43
N ASP A 100 19.45 -2.89 1.60
CA ASP A 100 18.30 -3.67 2.08
C ASP A 100 17.07 -3.41 1.19
N HIS A 101 16.37 -4.49 0.84
CA HIS A 101 15.08 -4.43 0.14
C HIS A 101 13.98 -4.08 1.13
N VAL A 102 13.09 -3.16 0.73
CA VAL A 102 12.11 -2.57 1.64
C VAL A 102 10.77 -2.22 1.01
N LEU A 103 9.74 -2.14 1.86
CA LEU A 103 8.43 -1.58 1.58
C LEU A 103 8.21 -0.35 2.48
N PRO A 104 7.88 0.83 1.93
CA PRO A 104 7.34 1.95 2.70
C PRO A 104 5.98 1.59 3.31
N LEU A 105 5.75 2.03 4.54
CA LEU A 105 4.53 1.77 5.31
C LEU A 105 3.77 3.08 5.54
N TYR A 106 2.58 3.19 4.97
CA TYR A 106 1.71 4.34 5.21
C TYR A 106 1.13 4.36 6.64
N ILE A 107 1.07 3.20 7.30
CA ILE A 107 0.85 3.10 8.74
C ILE A 107 2.20 2.74 9.39
N PRO A 108 2.84 3.66 10.14
CA PRO A 108 4.12 3.39 10.78
C PRO A 108 3.98 2.34 11.89
N GLN A 109 5.10 1.80 12.36
CA GLN A 109 5.14 0.91 13.51
C GLN A 109 6.31 1.27 14.42
N CYS A 110 6.04 2.08 15.47
CA CYS A 110 7.09 2.56 16.38
C CYS A 110 7.42 1.60 17.54
N TYR A 111 6.63 0.54 17.75
CA TYR A 111 6.76 -0.45 18.84
C TYR A 111 6.69 0.08 20.29
N GLU A 112 6.68 1.40 20.50
CA GLU A 112 6.72 2.00 21.84
C GLU A 112 5.36 2.50 22.32
N CYS A 113 4.53 3.00 21.40
CA CYS A 113 3.24 3.61 21.74
C CYS A 113 2.21 2.57 22.19
N LYS A 114 1.18 3.01 22.94
CA LYS A 114 0.13 2.13 23.46
C LYS A 114 -0.59 1.30 22.38
N PHE A 115 -0.69 1.82 21.15
CA PHE A 115 -1.33 1.12 20.06
C PHE A 115 -0.43 0.03 19.48
N CYS A 116 0.86 0.30 19.26
CA CYS A 116 1.81 -0.71 18.81
C CYS A 116 2.05 -1.83 19.84
N LYS A 117 1.89 -1.52 21.14
CA LYS A 117 1.97 -2.53 22.22
C LYS A 117 0.67 -3.33 22.39
N SER A 118 -0.42 -2.93 21.74
CA SER A 118 -1.70 -3.60 21.84
C SER A 118 -1.85 -4.69 20.78
N PRO A 119 -2.24 -5.93 21.13
CA PRO A 119 -2.52 -6.96 20.13
C PRO A 119 -3.80 -6.72 19.35
N LYS A 120 -4.56 -5.66 19.68
CA LYS A 120 -5.87 -5.34 19.09
C LYS A 120 -5.81 -4.25 18.03
N SER A 121 -4.66 -3.64 17.80
CA SER A 121 -4.53 -2.49 16.90
C SER A 121 -3.21 -2.49 16.14
N ASN A 122 -3.24 -1.96 14.93
CA ASN A 122 -2.06 -1.61 14.13
C ASN A 122 -1.92 -0.09 13.92
N LEU A 123 -2.76 0.73 14.57
CA LEU A 123 -2.83 2.18 14.34
C LEU A 123 -1.82 2.93 15.21
N CYS A 124 -0.55 2.86 14.85
CA CYS A 124 0.52 3.61 15.51
C CYS A 124 0.19 5.11 15.56
N SER A 125 0.42 5.74 16.73
CA SER A 125 0.10 7.15 16.99
C SER A 125 1.32 8.06 17.09
N LYS A 126 2.51 7.62 16.64
CA LYS A 126 3.76 8.39 16.80
C LYS A 126 3.83 9.56 15.82
N ILE A 127 3.63 9.27 14.53
CA ILE A 127 3.68 10.25 13.43
C ILE A 127 2.43 10.23 12.56
N SER A 128 1.64 9.16 12.68
CA SER A 128 0.38 8.97 11.99
C SER A 128 -0.75 9.12 12.99
N ARG A 129 -1.62 10.11 12.80
CA ARG A 129 -2.95 10.10 13.41
C ARG A 129 -3.92 9.73 12.31
N VAL A 130 -4.02 8.42 12.05
CA VAL A 130 -5.10 7.89 11.20
C VAL A 130 -6.40 8.02 11.97
N MET A 131 -7.06 9.16 11.83
CA MET A 131 -8.51 9.23 11.77
C MET A 131 -8.84 10.41 10.87
N MET A 132 -9.33 10.11 9.66
CA MET A 132 -9.76 11.07 8.62
C MET A 132 -10.89 12.02 9.09
N ILE A 133 -11.29 11.95 10.37
CA ILE A 133 -12.46 12.60 10.97
C ILE A 133 -12.07 13.52 12.16
N TYR A 134 -10.85 13.42 12.71
CA TYR A 134 -10.42 14.27 13.82
C TYR A 134 -9.17 15.09 13.48
N GLN A 135 -9.29 16.39 13.71
CA GLN A 135 -8.46 17.52 13.28
C GLN A 135 -7.01 17.56 13.81
N HIS A 136 -6.48 16.46 14.35
CA HIS A 136 -5.14 16.38 14.91
C HIS A 136 -4.19 15.69 13.93
N ARG A 137 -3.79 16.39 12.87
CA ARG A 137 -2.68 15.95 12.01
C ARG A 137 -1.39 16.38 12.68
N ASP A 138 -0.55 15.43 13.08
CA ASP A 138 0.77 15.76 13.61
C ASP A 138 1.68 16.19 12.45
N THR A 139 2.37 15.27 11.80
CA THR A 139 3.31 15.56 10.70
C THR A 139 2.95 14.83 9.42
N GLN A 140 2.88 13.50 9.44
CA GLN A 140 2.60 12.69 8.25
C GLN A 140 1.26 13.05 7.59
N GLY A 141 0.23 13.31 8.40
CA GLY A 141 -1.08 13.76 7.92
C GLY A 141 -1.08 15.18 7.33
N LYS A 142 -0.07 16.01 7.62
CA LYS A 142 0.13 17.34 7.00
C LYS A 142 0.99 17.26 5.73
N GLY A 143 1.39 16.05 5.31
CA GLY A 143 2.28 15.84 4.18
C GLY A 143 3.73 16.25 4.46
N LEU A 144 4.19 16.10 5.70
CA LEU A 144 5.54 16.49 6.13
C LEU A 144 6.23 15.34 6.87
N MET A 145 7.56 15.40 6.90
CA MET A 145 8.41 14.51 7.70
C MET A 145 8.22 14.76 9.21
N PRO A 146 8.67 13.85 10.09
CA PRO A 146 8.52 14.00 11.54
C PRO A 146 9.09 15.30 12.13
N ASP A 147 10.04 15.95 11.45
CA ASP A 147 10.62 17.24 11.82
C ASP A 147 9.79 18.46 11.35
N GLY A 148 8.66 18.23 10.66
CA GLY A 148 7.80 19.28 10.11
C GLY A 148 8.27 19.88 8.80
N THR A 149 9.23 19.27 8.10
CA THR A 149 9.77 19.76 6.83
C THR A 149 9.53 18.79 5.68
N SER A 150 9.90 19.19 4.46
CA SER A 150 9.89 18.30 3.28
C SER A 150 11.30 17.87 2.89
N ARG A 151 11.36 16.84 2.05
CA ARG A 151 12.59 16.34 1.41
C ARG A 151 12.55 16.53 -0.11
N PHE A 152 11.47 17.10 -0.63
CA PHE A 152 11.23 17.24 -2.06
C PHE A 152 11.13 18.70 -2.46
N PHE A 153 11.89 19.05 -3.49
CA PHE A 153 11.86 20.39 -4.09
C PHE A 153 11.76 20.28 -5.61
N CYS A 154 10.98 21.16 -6.22
CA CYS A 154 10.86 21.23 -7.67
C CYS A 154 10.64 22.69 -8.07
N LYS A 155 11.44 23.19 -9.02
CA LYS A 155 11.35 24.59 -9.52
C LYS A 155 11.41 25.62 -8.37
N GLY A 156 12.28 25.38 -7.39
CA GLY A 156 12.44 26.23 -6.20
C GLY A 156 11.29 26.19 -5.19
N LYS A 157 10.30 25.32 -5.36
CA LYS A 157 9.17 25.13 -4.44
C LYS A 157 9.30 23.81 -3.70
N SER A 158 8.96 23.81 -2.40
CA SER A 158 8.81 22.57 -1.63
C SER A 158 7.57 21.81 -2.11
N LEU A 159 7.68 20.49 -2.26
CA LEU A 159 6.56 19.59 -2.52
C LEU A 159 6.19 18.85 -1.22
N PHE A 160 4.91 18.57 -1.00
CA PHE A 160 4.47 17.77 0.14
C PHE A 160 4.74 16.28 -0.08
N HIS A 161 4.88 15.57 1.03
CA HIS A 161 4.85 14.11 1.09
C HIS A 161 3.41 13.60 1.11
N PHE A 162 3.22 12.38 0.61
CA PHE A 162 1.93 11.70 0.62
C PHE A 162 2.02 10.45 1.48
N MET A 163 1.20 10.43 2.55
CA MET A 163 1.11 9.31 3.49
C MET A 163 2.45 8.83 4.05
N GLY A 164 3.48 9.68 4.07
CA GLY A 164 4.83 9.32 4.50
C GLY A 164 5.53 8.29 3.60
N CYS A 165 5.13 8.19 2.32
CA CYS A 165 5.64 7.21 1.36
C CYS A 165 6.11 7.87 0.06
N SER A 166 5.25 8.65 -0.61
CA SER A 166 5.55 9.37 -1.87
C SER A 166 6.28 8.55 -2.94
N THR A 167 5.71 7.40 -3.27
CA THR A 167 6.38 6.39 -4.11
C THR A 167 6.28 6.65 -5.61
N PHE A 168 5.60 7.74 -6.05
CA PHE A 168 5.63 8.20 -7.44
C PHE A 168 6.87 9.06 -7.76
N SER A 169 8.02 8.67 -7.21
CA SER A 169 9.34 9.27 -7.44
C SER A 169 10.37 8.15 -7.52
N GLU A 170 11.42 8.32 -8.33
CA GLU A 170 12.56 7.38 -8.38
C GLU A 170 13.26 7.24 -7.03
N TYR A 171 13.30 8.32 -6.23
CA TYR A 171 13.79 8.31 -4.86
C TYR A 171 12.79 8.98 -3.92
N THR A 172 12.59 8.37 -2.75
CA THR A 172 11.76 8.92 -1.68
C THR A 172 12.50 8.87 -0.34
N VAL A 173 12.16 9.76 0.59
CA VAL A 173 12.67 9.76 1.96
C VAL A 173 11.51 9.53 2.91
N VAL A 174 11.68 8.58 3.82
CA VAL A 174 10.64 8.15 4.76
C VAL A 174 11.23 8.02 6.17
N ALA A 175 10.38 8.07 7.20
CA ALA A 175 10.79 7.79 8.57
C ALA A 175 11.18 6.31 8.70
N ASP A 176 12.20 5.99 9.51
CA ASP A 176 12.65 4.61 9.72
C ASP A 176 11.55 3.68 10.27
N ILE A 177 10.66 4.20 11.13
CA ILE A 177 9.46 3.50 11.63
C ILE A 177 8.36 3.27 10.57
N SER A 178 8.52 3.85 9.37
CA SER A 178 7.63 3.67 8.21
C SER A 178 8.25 2.77 7.14
N VAL A 179 9.16 1.87 7.53
CA VAL A 179 9.85 0.96 6.59
C VAL A 179 9.79 -0.47 7.11
N ALA A 180 9.35 -1.40 6.25
CA ALA A 180 9.49 -2.83 6.48
C ALA A 180 10.60 -3.39 5.60
N LYS A 181 11.60 -4.01 6.22
CA LYS A 181 12.59 -4.83 5.52
C LYS A 181 11.97 -6.13 5.02
N VAL A 182 12.32 -6.52 3.81
CA VAL A 182 11.87 -7.77 3.17
C VAL A 182 13.07 -8.61 2.72
N ASP A 183 12.79 -9.87 2.37
CA ASP A 183 13.79 -10.78 1.80
C ASP A 183 14.39 -10.19 0.50
N ASP A 184 15.71 -10.27 0.37
CA ASP A 184 16.44 -9.72 -0.79
C ASP A 184 16.16 -10.48 -2.09
N LYS A 185 15.64 -11.70 -2.02
CA LYS A 185 15.18 -12.50 -3.18
C LYS A 185 13.77 -12.16 -3.61
N ALA A 186 13.03 -11.35 -2.84
CA ALA A 186 11.67 -10.99 -3.19
C ALA A 186 11.63 -10.14 -4.47
N THR A 187 10.72 -10.47 -5.38
CA THR A 187 10.54 -9.71 -6.63
C THR A 187 9.82 -8.39 -6.34
N LEU A 188 10.56 -7.28 -6.27
CA LEU A 188 10.05 -5.96 -5.84
C LEU A 188 8.85 -5.46 -6.65
N ASN A 189 8.81 -5.74 -7.95
CA ASN A 189 7.66 -5.39 -8.80
C ASN A 189 6.39 -6.21 -8.54
N ARG A 190 6.44 -7.24 -7.68
CA ARG A 190 5.25 -7.97 -7.24
C ARG A 190 4.88 -7.61 -5.81
N ILE A 191 5.89 -7.55 -4.93
CA ILE A 191 5.67 -7.32 -3.51
C ILE A 191 5.32 -5.87 -3.16
N CYS A 192 5.44 -4.90 -4.07
CA CYS A 192 4.97 -3.53 -3.85
C CYS A 192 3.48 -3.46 -3.49
N LEU A 193 2.67 -4.42 -3.95
CA LEU A 193 1.25 -4.54 -3.59
C LEU A 193 1.02 -4.93 -2.12
N LEU A 194 2.06 -5.42 -1.43
CA LEU A 194 2.05 -5.67 0.01
C LEU A 194 2.18 -4.37 0.83
N GLY A 195 2.38 -3.22 0.19
CA GLY A 195 2.35 -1.91 0.86
C GLY A 195 0.94 -1.44 1.26
N CYS A 196 -0.12 -1.93 0.59
CA CYS A 196 -1.50 -1.55 0.91
C CYS A 196 -2.54 -2.60 0.50
N GLY A 197 -2.92 -2.66 -0.78
CA GLY A 197 -4.16 -3.32 -1.20
C GLY A 197 -4.31 -4.79 -0.78
N ILE A 198 -3.27 -5.60 -0.98
CA ILE A 198 -3.31 -7.04 -0.67
C ILE A 198 -3.45 -7.32 0.84
N PRO A 199 -2.55 -6.83 1.72
CA PRO A 199 -2.69 -7.06 3.16
C PRO A 199 -3.91 -6.38 3.77
N THR A 200 -4.42 -5.30 3.17
CA THR A 200 -5.68 -4.69 3.62
C THR A 200 -6.84 -5.66 3.45
N GLY A 201 -7.04 -6.21 2.25
CA GLY A 201 -8.14 -7.14 2.00
C GLY A 201 -7.95 -8.48 2.71
N TYR A 202 -6.75 -9.05 2.64
CA TYR A 202 -6.44 -10.33 3.29
C TYR A 202 -6.51 -10.23 4.82
N GLY A 203 -5.94 -9.16 5.39
CA GLY A 203 -5.98 -8.88 6.82
C GLY A 203 -7.39 -8.57 7.34
N ALA A 204 -8.27 -7.98 6.52
CA ALA A 204 -9.67 -7.78 6.89
C ALA A 204 -10.36 -9.12 7.20
N VAL A 205 -10.04 -10.18 6.46
CA VAL A 205 -10.56 -11.53 6.73
C VAL A 205 -9.89 -12.14 7.95
N MET A 206 -8.55 -12.22 7.94
CA MET A 206 -7.82 -13.03 8.92
C MET A 206 -7.76 -12.40 10.31
N ASN A 207 -7.63 -11.07 10.37
CA ASN A 207 -7.34 -10.36 11.61
C ASN A 207 -8.56 -9.63 12.17
N ALA A 208 -9.32 -8.94 11.31
CA ALA A 208 -10.46 -8.13 11.73
C ALA A 208 -11.75 -8.94 11.86
N ALA A 209 -12.17 -9.59 10.77
CA ALA A 209 -13.39 -10.41 10.75
C ALA A 209 -13.17 -11.79 11.41
N LYS A 210 -11.94 -12.32 11.35
CA LYS A 210 -11.56 -13.66 11.86
C LYS A 210 -12.50 -14.74 11.32
N VAL A 211 -12.63 -14.76 9.99
CA VAL A 211 -13.53 -15.69 9.29
C VAL A 211 -13.22 -17.13 9.69
N GLU A 212 -14.25 -17.88 10.07
CA GLU A 212 -14.15 -19.28 10.48
C GLU A 212 -14.40 -20.23 9.29
N PRO A 213 -13.80 -21.42 9.29
CA PRO A 213 -14.08 -22.44 8.28
C PRO A 213 -15.58 -22.76 8.18
N GLY A 214 -16.09 -22.96 6.97
CA GLY A 214 -17.50 -23.29 6.72
C GLY A 214 -18.45 -22.08 6.65
N THR A 215 -17.98 -20.86 6.94
CA THR A 215 -18.80 -19.64 6.87
C THR A 215 -19.08 -19.19 5.42
N ASN A 216 -20.13 -18.40 5.22
CA ASN A 216 -20.42 -17.74 3.95
C ASN A 216 -19.98 -16.28 4.01
N VAL A 217 -19.20 -15.83 3.03
CA VAL A 217 -18.65 -14.46 2.95
C VAL A 217 -19.23 -13.73 1.75
N ALA A 218 -19.67 -12.49 1.94
CA ALA A 218 -20.06 -11.59 0.85
C ALA A 218 -19.07 -10.43 0.74
N VAL A 219 -18.65 -10.10 -0.50
CA VAL A 219 -17.63 -9.08 -0.79
C VAL A 219 -18.22 -8.04 -1.74
N TRP A 220 -18.40 -6.81 -1.25
CA TRP A 220 -18.83 -5.67 -2.07
C TRP A 220 -17.64 -4.96 -2.69
N GLY A 221 -17.58 -4.96 -4.03
CA GLY A 221 -16.48 -4.45 -4.84
C GLY A 221 -15.43 -5.51 -5.14
N LEU A 222 -15.14 -5.72 -6.42
CA LEU A 222 -14.17 -6.70 -6.93
C LEU A 222 -12.95 -6.02 -7.58
N GLY A 223 -12.43 -4.98 -6.91
CA GLY A 223 -11.11 -4.41 -7.19
C GLY A 223 -10.00 -5.16 -6.45
N CYS A 224 -8.77 -4.64 -6.48
CA CYS A 224 -7.60 -5.28 -5.83
C CYS A 224 -7.85 -5.72 -4.37
N VAL A 225 -8.36 -4.80 -3.53
CA VAL A 225 -8.66 -5.07 -2.12
C VAL A 225 -9.76 -6.13 -1.98
N GLY A 226 -10.84 -6.02 -2.75
CA GLY A 226 -11.95 -6.98 -2.73
C GLY A 226 -11.51 -8.39 -3.15
N LEU A 227 -10.67 -8.50 -4.17
CA LEU A 227 -10.08 -9.78 -4.57
C LEU A 227 -9.15 -10.34 -3.48
N ALA A 228 -8.44 -9.49 -2.74
CA ALA A 228 -7.67 -9.92 -1.58
C ALA A 228 -8.54 -10.40 -0.41
N VAL A 229 -9.73 -9.84 -0.22
CA VAL A 229 -10.75 -10.39 0.69
C VAL A 229 -11.19 -11.78 0.22
N VAL A 230 -11.47 -11.96 -1.08
CA VAL A 230 -11.83 -13.28 -1.63
C VAL A 230 -10.72 -14.31 -1.37
N MET A 231 -9.45 -13.94 -1.60
CA MET A 231 -8.29 -14.78 -1.29
C MET A 231 -8.22 -15.16 0.19
N GLY A 232 -8.35 -14.18 1.08
CA GLY A 232 -8.35 -14.41 2.52
C GLY A 232 -9.48 -15.34 2.94
N ALA A 233 -10.70 -15.10 2.46
CA ALA A 233 -11.87 -15.90 2.80
C ALA A 233 -11.72 -17.36 2.37
N LYS A 234 -11.13 -17.61 1.20
CA LYS A 234 -10.79 -18.96 0.76
C LYS A 234 -9.76 -19.61 1.67
N GLU A 235 -8.68 -18.92 2.00
CA GLU A 235 -7.62 -19.45 2.87
C GLU A 235 -8.14 -19.74 4.29
N ALA A 236 -9.08 -18.93 4.78
CA ALA A 236 -9.79 -19.16 6.04
C ALA A 236 -10.77 -20.36 6.01
N GLY A 237 -10.99 -20.96 4.84
CA GLY A 237 -11.87 -22.11 4.67
C GLY A 237 -13.36 -21.78 4.57
N ALA A 238 -13.72 -20.58 4.10
CA ALA A 238 -15.13 -20.22 3.87
C ALA A 238 -15.81 -21.23 2.93
N ALA A 239 -17.03 -21.66 3.27
CA ALA A 239 -17.82 -22.57 2.44
C ALA A 239 -18.27 -21.92 1.12
N ARG A 240 -18.56 -20.62 1.15
CA ARG A 240 -18.93 -19.84 -0.04
C ARG A 240 -18.40 -18.42 0.04
N VAL A 241 -17.96 -17.91 -1.09
CA VAL A 241 -17.61 -16.49 -1.26
C VAL A 241 -18.46 -15.91 -2.40
N ILE A 242 -19.23 -14.86 -2.07
CA ILE A 242 -20.16 -14.18 -2.97
C ILE A 242 -19.59 -12.80 -3.29
N GLY A 243 -19.13 -12.59 -4.52
CA GLY A 243 -18.67 -11.27 -4.96
C GLY A 243 -19.78 -10.45 -5.58
N ILE A 244 -19.76 -9.15 -5.29
CA ILE A 244 -20.84 -8.24 -5.64
C ILE A 244 -20.21 -6.97 -6.21
N ASP A 245 -20.36 -6.76 -7.50
CA ASP A 245 -19.86 -5.57 -8.20
C ASP A 245 -20.92 -5.10 -9.21
N THR A 246 -20.92 -3.81 -9.51
CA THR A 246 -21.79 -3.23 -10.54
C THR A 246 -21.24 -3.47 -11.93
N ASN A 247 -19.93 -3.72 -12.07
CA ASN A 247 -19.27 -3.98 -13.34
C ASN A 247 -19.09 -5.49 -13.57
N PRO A 248 -19.83 -6.11 -14.51
CA PRO A 248 -19.79 -7.54 -14.73
C PRO A 248 -18.46 -8.05 -15.30
N THR A 249 -17.62 -7.19 -15.89
CA THR A 249 -16.32 -7.64 -16.45
C THR A 249 -15.36 -8.11 -15.37
N LYS A 250 -15.54 -7.65 -14.13
CA LYS A 250 -14.73 -8.07 -12.97
C LYS A 250 -15.07 -9.46 -12.44
N PHE A 251 -16.18 -10.04 -12.87
CA PHE A 251 -16.67 -11.32 -12.36
C PHE A 251 -15.77 -12.48 -12.78
N LEU A 252 -15.25 -12.43 -14.01
CA LEU A 252 -14.32 -13.44 -14.53
C LEU A 252 -13.05 -13.50 -13.68
N THR A 253 -12.47 -12.35 -13.38
CA THR A 253 -11.31 -12.26 -12.48
C THR A 253 -11.64 -12.79 -11.09
N GLY A 254 -12.80 -12.46 -10.53
CA GLY A 254 -13.19 -13.01 -9.23
C GLY A 254 -13.29 -14.55 -9.21
N VAL A 255 -13.77 -15.16 -10.30
CA VAL A 255 -13.80 -16.63 -10.45
C VAL A 255 -12.40 -17.22 -10.49
N ASP A 256 -11.43 -16.55 -11.13
CA ASP A 256 -10.02 -16.97 -11.12
C ASP A 256 -9.44 -16.98 -9.69
N PHE A 257 -9.89 -16.06 -8.83
CA PHE A 257 -9.59 -16.03 -7.39
C PHE A 257 -10.48 -16.98 -6.55
N CYS A 258 -11.19 -17.91 -7.19
CA CYS A 258 -12.01 -18.97 -6.58
C CYS A 258 -13.28 -18.47 -5.87
N MET A 259 -13.83 -17.35 -6.33
CA MET A 259 -15.18 -16.93 -5.99
C MET A 259 -16.22 -17.92 -6.52
N VAL A 260 -17.19 -18.29 -5.67
CA VAL A 260 -18.15 -19.37 -5.96
C VAL A 260 -19.45 -18.84 -6.59
N SER A 261 -19.86 -17.62 -6.23
CA SER A 261 -21.09 -17.01 -6.71
C SER A 261 -20.93 -15.51 -6.93
N VAL A 262 -21.72 -14.95 -7.84
CA VAL A 262 -21.67 -13.53 -8.20
C VAL A 262 -23.05 -12.92 -8.25
N ILE A 263 -23.22 -11.72 -7.69
CA ILE A 263 -24.47 -10.96 -7.75
C ILE A 263 -24.19 -9.58 -8.36
N MET A 264 -24.94 -9.24 -9.41
CA MET A 264 -24.89 -7.91 -10.02
C MET A 264 -25.93 -7.01 -9.34
N PHE A 265 -25.50 -5.85 -8.81
CA PHE A 265 -26.34 -5.01 -7.93
C PHE A 265 -27.59 -4.44 -8.64
N TRP A 266 -27.52 -4.14 -9.94
CA TRP A 266 -28.70 -3.75 -10.75
C TRP A 266 -29.70 -4.88 -10.96
N TRP A 267 -29.28 -6.13 -10.76
CA TRP A 267 -30.12 -7.31 -10.94
C TRP A 267 -31.00 -7.60 -9.73
N VAL A 268 -30.60 -7.18 -8.52
CA VAL A 268 -31.39 -7.42 -7.29
C VAL A 268 -32.70 -6.63 -7.30
N MET A 269 -32.71 -5.42 -7.87
CA MET A 269 -33.93 -4.63 -8.03
C MET A 269 -34.86 -5.18 -9.14
N TRP A 270 -34.29 -5.90 -10.12
CA TRP A 270 -35.06 -6.57 -11.19
C TRP A 270 -35.54 -7.98 -10.78
N LEU A 271 -34.85 -8.65 -9.85
CA LEU A 271 -35.21 -9.96 -9.29
C LEU A 271 -36.46 -9.91 -8.40
N GLN A 272 -36.85 -8.74 -7.88
CA GLN A 272 -38.17 -8.56 -7.25
C GLN A 272 -39.32 -8.60 -8.29
N ILE A 273 -39.03 -8.40 -9.59
CA ILE A 273 -40.02 -8.35 -10.68
C ILE A 273 -40.04 -9.66 -11.49
N CYS A 274 -38.93 -10.40 -11.58
CA CYS A 274 -38.85 -11.63 -12.39
C CYS A 274 -38.13 -12.77 -11.64
N ARG A 275 -38.89 -13.81 -11.25
CA ARG A 275 -38.37 -15.04 -10.62
C ARG A 275 -37.43 -15.82 -11.57
N MET A 276 -36.12 -15.56 -11.62
CA MET A 276 -35.13 -16.45 -12.27
C MET A 276 -33.75 -16.48 -11.55
N LYS A 277 -32.98 -17.56 -11.81
CA LYS A 277 -31.93 -18.18 -10.99
C LYS A 277 -30.57 -17.43 -10.86
N LEU A 278 -29.94 -17.55 -9.68
CA LEU A 278 -28.51 -17.33 -9.43
C LEU A 278 -27.65 -18.16 -10.41
N LYS A 279 -26.62 -17.56 -11.02
CA LYS A 279 -25.59 -18.30 -11.76
C LYS A 279 -24.49 -18.75 -10.79
N SER A 280 -24.44 -20.05 -10.49
CA SER A 280 -23.33 -20.69 -9.78
C SER A 280 -22.25 -21.10 -10.79
N TYR A 281 -21.00 -20.71 -10.56
CA TYR A 281 -19.85 -21.25 -11.31
C TYR A 281 -19.17 -22.30 -10.42
N GLN A 282 -19.11 -23.56 -10.86
CA GLN A 282 -18.46 -24.63 -10.10
C GLN A 282 -16.96 -24.70 -10.44
N THR A 283 -16.14 -24.55 -9.38
CA THR A 283 -14.74 -25.00 -9.17
C THR A 283 -13.71 -24.77 -10.28
N CYS A 284 -12.68 -23.96 -10.00
CA CYS A 284 -11.45 -23.86 -10.79
C CYS A 284 -10.26 -24.53 -10.05
N PRO A 285 -9.50 -25.44 -10.69
CA PRO A 285 -8.30 -26.04 -10.12
C PRO A 285 -7.06 -25.29 -10.62
N ILE A 286 -6.57 -24.26 -9.90
CA ILE A 286 -5.27 -23.64 -10.20
C ILE A 286 -4.41 -23.54 -8.92
N LYS A 287 -3.13 -23.90 -9.09
CA LYS A 287 -2.09 -24.13 -8.08
C LYS A 287 -1.75 -22.87 -7.28
N LEU A 288 -2.02 -22.90 -5.97
CA LEU A 288 -1.70 -21.86 -4.97
C LEU A 288 -0.19 -21.70 -4.64
N ASN A 289 0.70 -22.38 -5.36
CA ASN A 289 2.08 -22.58 -4.91
C ASN A 289 2.98 -21.34 -5.03
N GLU A 290 2.66 -20.36 -5.88
CA GLU A 290 3.52 -19.17 -6.08
C GLU A 290 3.28 -18.05 -5.05
N LEU A 291 2.16 -18.03 -4.32
CA LEU A 291 1.87 -16.99 -3.34
C LEU A 291 2.15 -17.42 -1.90
N HIS A 292 2.02 -18.72 -1.61
CA HIS A 292 2.46 -19.29 -0.33
C HIS A 292 3.95 -19.03 -0.09
N SER A 293 4.77 -19.09 -1.14
CA SER A 293 6.18 -18.71 -1.07
C SER A 293 6.33 -17.21 -0.74
N MET A 294 5.59 -16.31 -1.39
CA MET A 294 5.64 -14.86 -1.14
C MET A 294 5.23 -14.47 0.30
N LEU A 295 4.18 -15.08 0.85
CA LEU A 295 3.73 -14.83 2.23
C LEU A 295 4.63 -15.53 3.27
N SER A 296 5.22 -16.69 2.94
CA SER A 296 6.18 -17.38 3.82
C SER A 296 7.50 -16.63 3.97
N LEU A 297 7.93 -15.86 2.94
CA LEU A 297 9.11 -15.01 2.99
C LEU A 297 8.96 -13.80 3.93
N CYS A 298 7.74 -13.43 4.32
CA CYS A 298 7.49 -12.43 5.37
C CYS A 298 7.46 -13.03 6.79
N ARG A 299 7.50 -14.36 6.95
CA ARG A 299 7.56 -15.02 8.27
C ARG A 299 9.01 -15.19 8.73
N ALA A 300 9.69 -14.09 9.01
CA ALA A 300 10.94 -14.08 9.76
C ALA A 300 10.97 -12.91 10.74
N PHE A 301 9.99 -12.87 11.64
CA PHE A 301 10.13 -12.16 12.91
C PHE A 301 9.83 -13.16 14.03
N PRO A 302 10.74 -13.35 15.01
CA PRO A 302 10.45 -14.20 16.15
C PRO A 302 9.23 -13.64 16.89
N ARG A 303 8.23 -14.49 17.11
CA ARG A 303 7.26 -14.27 18.17
C ARG A 303 8.07 -14.31 19.46
N PHE A 304 8.29 -13.16 20.07
CA PHE A 304 8.64 -13.14 21.48
C PHE A 304 7.32 -13.33 22.24
N GLU A 305 7.26 -14.43 22.98
CA GLU A 305 6.20 -14.77 23.94
C GLU A 305 5.98 -13.66 24.97
#